data_AF-A0ABD5SFE0-F1
#
_entry.id   AF-A0ABD5SFE0-F1
#
_cell.length_a   1.000
_cell.length_b   1.000
_cell.length_c   1.000
_cell.angle_alpha   90.00
_cell.angle_beta   90.00
_cell.angle_gamma   90.00
#
_symmetry.space_group_name_H-M   'P 1'
#
loop_
_entity.id
_entity.type
_entity.pdbx_description
1 polymer ?
#
loop_
_entity_poly.entity_id
_entity_poly.type
_entity_poly.pdbx_seq_one_letter_code
_entity_poly.pdbx_strand_id
1 'polypeptide(L)'
;AAIADALVGPPFDDVVESLAIGPLPERPVRLDDVVLTGGVGSLANTVDDRSVDTFRFDDLGPLLAASLRRTLRGHADLPDRPLTLSEDLRATVVGVGTESTTFSGRTVWLPTDRLPLRDVPVVVVDPPGATRSSESPEPPEAPRNRFERAIGSARALYDVDDVSGLALYLPEVGSLAYDDLGETADGIAAALRSLDRSTARSVPVVVVTRENCANVLGQLLAARLDEPVPVIDELRLRAGVRLDVGKPFAGREAVPVVVKTLAFGG
;
A
#
# COMPACT_ATOMS: atom_id res chain seq x y z
N ALA A 1 0.24 31.69 7.76
CA ALA A 1 1.61 31.95 7.27
C ALA A 1 2.28 30.61 7.00
N ALA A 2 2.71 29.89 8.04
CA ALA A 2 3.46 28.64 7.97
C ALA A 2 3.13 27.65 6.82
N ILE A 3 1.86 27.27 6.60
CA ILE A 3 1.51 26.33 5.50
C ILE A 3 1.85 26.91 4.12
N ALA A 4 1.59 28.20 3.89
CA ALA A 4 1.92 28.84 2.62
C ALA A 4 3.44 28.96 2.45
N ASP A 5 4.13 29.38 3.50
CA ASP A 5 5.58 29.57 3.50
C ASP A 5 6.32 28.24 3.26
N ALA A 6 5.79 27.14 3.82
CA ALA A 6 6.29 25.79 3.58
C ALA A 6 6.21 25.35 2.10
N LEU A 7 5.23 25.86 1.33
CA LEU A 7 5.03 25.49 -0.07
C LEU A 7 6.02 26.18 -1.02
N VAL A 8 6.38 27.43 -0.74
CA VAL A 8 7.21 28.26 -1.64
C VAL A 8 8.71 28.13 -1.39
N GLY A 9 9.13 27.52 -0.28
CA GLY A 9 10.54 27.30 0.03
C GLY A 9 11.15 28.37 0.96
N PRO A 10 12.47 28.32 1.20
CA PRO A 10 13.12 29.14 2.22
C PRO A 10 13.12 30.65 1.87
N PRO A 11 13.21 31.54 2.88
CA PRO A 11 13.47 31.23 4.29
C PRO A 11 12.20 30.76 5.03
N PHE A 12 12.36 29.72 5.85
CA PHE A 12 11.28 29.23 6.73
C PHE A 12 11.36 29.92 8.09
N ASP A 13 10.21 30.11 8.74
CA ASP A 13 10.17 30.52 10.14
C ASP A 13 10.33 29.30 11.08
N ASP A 14 10.62 29.56 12.36
CA ASP A 14 10.80 28.52 13.38
C ASP A 14 9.58 27.58 13.50
N VAL A 15 8.38 28.07 13.16
CA VAL A 15 7.13 27.29 13.24
C VAL A 15 7.06 26.27 12.10
N VAL A 16 7.43 26.67 10.88
CA VAL A 16 7.52 25.76 9.74
C VAL A 16 8.58 24.69 10.00
N GLU A 17 9.76 25.08 10.46
CA GLU A 17 10.85 24.13 10.73
C GLU A 17 10.50 23.13 11.85
N SER A 18 9.81 23.58 12.90
CA SER A 18 9.43 22.72 14.04
C SER A 18 8.26 21.78 13.76
N LEU A 19 7.38 22.13 12.80
CA LEU A 19 6.20 21.33 12.44
C LEU A 19 6.37 20.50 11.17
N ALA A 20 7.49 20.67 10.45
CA ALA A 20 7.78 19.93 9.24
C ALA A 20 7.94 18.43 9.55
N ILE A 21 7.19 17.61 8.82
CA ILE A 21 7.36 16.15 8.81
C ILE A 21 8.04 15.79 7.48
N GLY A 22 9.33 15.48 7.53
CA GLY A 22 10.15 15.18 6.36
C GLY A 22 10.97 16.36 5.84
N PRO A 23 11.66 16.19 4.70
CA PRO A 23 12.54 17.23 4.16
C PRO A 23 11.75 18.42 3.62
N LEU A 24 12.17 19.62 3.98
CA LEU A 24 11.69 20.88 3.39
C LEU A 24 12.46 21.22 2.09
N PRO A 25 11.87 21.98 1.15
CA PRO A 25 12.58 22.47 -0.02
C PRO A 25 13.84 23.26 0.37
N GLU A 26 14.98 22.98 -0.28
CA GLU A 26 16.23 23.72 -0.02
C GLU A 26 16.31 25.04 -0.81
N ARG A 27 15.40 25.25 -1.77
CA ARG A 27 15.37 26.43 -2.64
C ARG A 27 13.93 26.87 -2.90
N PRO A 28 13.70 28.16 -3.20
CA PRO A 28 12.37 28.64 -3.56
C PRO A 28 11.78 27.88 -4.75
N VAL A 29 10.50 27.55 -4.65
CA VAL A 29 9.72 26.84 -5.67
C VAL A 29 8.66 27.78 -6.20
N ARG A 30 8.60 27.92 -7.53
CA ARG A 30 7.51 28.61 -8.19
C ARG A 30 6.37 27.62 -8.42
N LEU A 31 5.21 27.90 -7.84
CA LEU A 31 4.01 27.09 -8.00
C LEU A 31 3.07 27.78 -8.98
N ASP A 32 2.69 27.06 -10.04
CA ASP A 32 1.76 27.57 -11.05
C ASP A 32 0.31 27.49 -10.56
N ASP A 33 -0.02 26.45 -9.78
CA ASP A 33 -1.35 26.20 -9.26
C ASP A 33 -1.29 25.62 -7.83
N VAL A 34 -2.33 25.89 -7.05
CA VAL A 34 -2.56 25.28 -5.73
C VAL A 34 -3.96 24.70 -5.72
N VAL A 35 -4.14 23.48 -5.23
CA VAL A 35 -5.45 22.85 -5.07
C VAL A 35 -5.68 22.53 -3.60
N LEU A 36 -6.86 22.86 -3.09
CA LEU A 36 -7.30 22.48 -1.75
C LEU A 36 -8.44 21.47 -1.83
N THR A 37 -8.30 20.34 -1.13
CA THR A 37 -9.28 19.24 -1.13
C THR A 37 -9.73 18.88 0.29
N GLY A 38 -10.79 18.10 0.41
CA GLY A 38 -11.36 17.68 1.71
C GLY A 38 -12.30 18.72 2.31
N GLY A 39 -12.82 18.46 3.52
CA GLY A 39 -13.86 19.31 4.13
C GLY A 39 -13.41 20.78 4.32
N VAL A 40 -12.21 20.99 4.87
CA VAL A 40 -11.63 22.33 5.04
C VAL A 40 -11.28 22.97 3.70
N GLY A 41 -10.74 22.19 2.74
CA GLY A 41 -10.42 22.68 1.40
C GLY A 41 -11.66 23.15 0.64
N SER A 42 -12.75 22.39 0.71
CA SER A 42 -14.03 22.75 0.11
C SER A 42 -14.57 24.06 0.70
N LEU A 43 -14.49 24.25 2.03
CA LEU A 43 -14.84 25.52 2.68
C LEU A 43 -13.93 26.68 2.25
N ALA A 44 -12.63 26.43 2.09
CA ALA A 44 -11.68 27.44 1.64
C ALA A 44 -11.96 27.86 0.17
N ASN A 45 -12.44 26.94 -0.66
CA ASN A 45 -12.76 27.17 -2.08
C ASN A 45 -14.10 27.88 -2.32
N THR A 46 -15.09 27.71 -1.43
CA THR A 46 -16.50 28.04 -1.75
C THR A 46 -17.04 29.35 -1.16
N VAL A 47 -16.47 29.91 -0.09
CA VAL A 47 -17.16 30.98 0.67
C VAL A 47 -16.59 32.37 0.39
N ASP A 48 -17.39 33.44 0.47
CA ASP A 48 -16.90 34.83 0.53
C ASP A 48 -16.63 35.20 2.01
N ASP A 49 -15.75 36.16 2.35
CA ASP A 49 -15.28 36.41 3.74
C ASP A 49 -16.40 36.78 4.75
N ARG A 50 -17.65 36.92 4.29
CA ARG A 50 -18.75 37.54 5.05
C ARG A 50 -19.85 36.58 5.52
N SER A 51 -19.77 35.27 5.28
CA SER A 51 -20.90 34.36 5.59
C SER A 51 -20.53 32.96 6.09
N VAL A 52 -19.31 32.75 6.59
CA VAL A 52 -18.96 31.46 7.20
C VAL A 52 -19.49 31.44 8.63
N ASP A 53 -20.44 30.57 8.92
CA ASP A 53 -20.75 30.21 10.30
C ASP A 53 -19.53 29.51 10.91
N THR A 54 -18.89 30.22 11.86
CA THR A 54 -17.61 29.88 12.48
C THR A 54 -17.58 28.46 13.05
N PHE A 55 -18.71 27.97 13.53
CA PHE A 55 -18.85 26.66 14.18
C PHE A 55 -19.92 25.80 13.51
N ARG A 56 -20.13 25.96 12.20
CA ARG A 56 -21.13 25.19 11.42
C ARG A 56 -21.09 23.67 11.68
N PHE A 57 -19.91 23.13 11.96
CA PHE A 57 -19.68 21.70 12.19
C PHE A 57 -19.29 21.38 13.63
N ASP A 58 -19.52 22.31 14.57
CA ASP A 58 -19.08 22.24 15.96
C ASP A 58 -17.56 22.02 16.12
N ASP A 59 -16.77 22.41 15.11
CA ASP A 59 -15.32 22.30 15.07
C ASP A 59 -14.65 23.60 14.58
N LEU A 60 -13.31 23.57 14.49
CA LEU A 60 -12.49 24.70 14.01
C LEU A 60 -12.29 24.69 12.48
N GLY A 61 -12.91 23.76 11.76
CA GLY A 61 -12.74 23.60 10.32
C GLY A 61 -13.06 24.86 9.51
N PRO A 62 -14.19 25.55 9.76
CA PRO A 62 -14.52 26.81 9.09
C PRO A 62 -13.51 27.93 9.37
N LEU A 63 -12.99 28.02 10.60
CA LEU A 63 -11.94 28.99 10.97
C LEU A 63 -10.61 28.70 10.27
N LEU A 64 -10.21 27.42 10.23
CA LEU A 64 -9.01 26.98 9.54
C LEU A 64 -9.11 27.26 8.04
N ALA A 65 -10.27 27.00 7.43
CA ALA A 65 -10.52 27.29 6.02
C ALA A 65 -10.37 28.79 5.71
N ALA A 66 -10.95 29.66 6.55
CA ALA A 66 -10.84 31.11 6.40
C ALA A 66 -9.38 31.60 6.56
N SER A 67 -8.65 31.06 7.54
CA SER A 67 -7.24 31.40 7.80
C SER A 67 -6.32 30.95 6.66
N LEU A 68 -6.50 29.71 6.19
CA LEU A 68 -5.74 29.13 5.09
C LEU A 68 -5.94 29.95 3.82
N ARG A 69 -7.19 30.28 3.50
CA ARG A 69 -7.50 31.12 2.34
C ARG A 69 -6.85 32.49 2.43
N ARG A 70 -6.94 33.18 3.58
CA ARG A 70 -6.33 34.50 3.76
C ARG A 70 -4.82 34.45 3.59
N THR A 71 -4.19 33.40 4.13
CA THR A 71 -2.75 33.20 4.00
C THR A 71 -2.36 32.98 2.54
N LEU A 72 -3.02 32.07 1.83
CA LEU A 72 -2.70 31.76 0.43
C LEU A 72 -2.90 32.97 -0.49
N ARG A 73 -4.02 33.70 -0.32
CA ARG A 73 -4.31 34.93 -1.09
C ARG A 73 -3.34 36.08 -0.81
N GLY A 74 -2.80 36.14 0.40
CA GLY A 74 -1.89 37.21 0.83
C GLY A 74 -0.43 36.93 0.50
N HIS A 75 -0.12 35.75 -0.02
CA HIS A 75 1.25 35.31 -0.26
C HIS A 75 1.67 35.62 -1.70
N ALA A 76 2.69 36.46 -1.89
CA ALA A 76 3.07 37.01 -3.19
C ALA A 76 3.50 35.95 -4.22
N ASP A 77 4.07 34.83 -3.77
CA ASP A 77 4.58 33.75 -4.63
C ASP A 77 3.57 32.61 -4.85
N LEU A 78 2.32 32.78 -4.42
CA LEU A 78 1.24 31.80 -4.62
C LEU A 78 0.13 32.40 -5.51
N PRO A 79 -0.64 31.55 -6.21
CA PRO A 79 -1.77 32.03 -6.99
C PRO A 79 -2.85 32.68 -6.11
N ASP A 80 -3.44 33.76 -6.61
CA ASP A 80 -4.52 34.52 -5.94
C ASP A 80 -5.72 33.66 -5.53
N ARG A 81 -5.93 32.51 -6.19
CA ARG A 81 -7.02 31.59 -5.91
C ARG A 81 -6.59 30.15 -6.14
N PRO A 82 -6.86 29.22 -5.21
CA PRO A 82 -6.71 27.80 -5.48
C PRO A 82 -7.59 27.36 -6.66
N LEU A 83 -7.07 26.44 -7.46
CA LEU A 83 -7.80 25.83 -8.56
C LEU A 83 -8.92 24.93 -8.01
N THR A 84 -10.14 25.14 -8.52
CA THR A 84 -11.32 24.36 -8.12
C THR A 84 -11.42 23.10 -8.95
N LEU A 85 -11.44 21.94 -8.29
CA LEU A 85 -11.69 20.65 -8.93
C LEU A 85 -13.19 20.36 -9.03
N SER A 86 -13.58 19.58 -10.05
CA SER A 86 -14.95 19.06 -10.18
C SER A 86 -15.30 18.02 -9.12
N GLU A 87 -14.30 17.43 -8.46
CA GLU A 87 -14.45 16.53 -7.31
C GLU A 87 -13.48 16.93 -6.19
N ASP A 88 -14.00 17.46 -5.08
CA ASP A 88 -13.21 17.99 -3.95
C ASP A 88 -13.53 17.32 -2.59
N LEU A 89 -14.59 16.50 -2.54
CA LEU A 89 -15.20 15.97 -1.30
C LEU A 89 -14.63 14.64 -0.77
N ARG A 90 -13.54 14.11 -1.33
CA ARG A 90 -13.00 12.79 -0.90
C ARG A 90 -11.48 12.70 -0.81
N ALA A 91 -10.84 13.69 -0.23
CA ALA A 91 -9.51 13.47 0.36
C ALA A 91 -9.68 12.91 1.77
N THR A 92 -10.07 11.64 1.88
CA THR A 92 -9.80 10.90 3.13
C THR A 92 -8.32 10.58 3.11
N VAL A 93 -7.50 11.41 3.77
CA VAL A 93 -6.13 11.03 4.09
C VAL A 93 -6.22 10.01 5.22
N VAL A 94 -6.52 8.75 4.86
CA VAL A 94 -5.93 7.65 5.61
C VAL A 94 -4.44 7.83 5.34
N GLY A 95 -3.65 8.09 6.38
CA GLY A 95 -2.21 8.21 6.28
C GLY A 95 -1.60 6.94 5.71
N VAL A 96 -1.66 6.76 4.39
CA VAL A 96 -0.90 5.76 3.69
C VAL A 96 0.45 6.42 3.46
N GLY A 97 1.41 6.09 4.32
CA GLY A 97 2.80 6.27 3.95
C GLY A 97 3.04 5.35 2.76
N THR A 98 3.09 5.92 1.55
CA THR A 98 3.66 5.20 0.40
C THR A 98 5.15 5.15 0.63
N GLU A 99 5.61 4.08 1.26
CA GLU A 99 7.02 3.89 1.55
C GLU A 99 7.62 3.07 0.41
N SER A 100 8.48 3.71 -0.38
CA SER A 100 9.31 3.11 -1.42
C SER A 100 8.58 2.53 -2.65
N THR A 101 9.03 2.96 -3.83
CA THR A 101 8.83 2.21 -5.07
C THR A 101 10.07 1.34 -5.27
N THR A 102 9.93 0.03 -5.12
CA THR A 102 11.02 -0.91 -5.36
C THR A 102 10.87 -1.51 -6.75
N PHE A 103 11.96 -1.46 -7.52
CA PHE A 103 12.07 -2.14 -8.81
C PHE A 103 12.69 -3.51 -8.55
N SER A 104 11.88 -4.57 -8.54
CA SER A 104 12.42 -5.93 -8.53
C SER A 104 12.82 -6.27 -9.97
N GLY A 105 14.13 -6.51 -10.19
CA GLY A 105 14.72 -6.68 -11.52
C GLY A 105 15.31 -8.07 -11.75
N ARG A 106 15.22 -8.56 -13.00
CA ARG A 106 15.77 -9.80 -13.61
C ARG A 106 15.37 -11.15 -13.00
N THR A 107 15.13 -11.24 -11.70
CA THR A 107 14.85 -12.54 -11.04
C THR A 107 13.37 -12.80 -10.78
N VAL A 108 12.50 -11.85 -11.13
CA VAL A 108 11.04 -11.98 -11.08
C VAL A 108 10.50 -13.02 -12.06
N TRP A 109 9.40 -13.67 -11.67
CA TRP A 109 8.63 -14.57 -12.51
C TRP A 109 7.25 -13.97 -12.79
N LEU A 110 7.03 -13.46 -14.01
CA LEU A 110 5.81 -12.71 -14.38
C LEU A 110 5.07 -13.36 -15.59
N PRO A 111 4.66 -14.64 -15.49
CA PRO A 111 4.12 -15.45 -16.60
C PRO A 111 2.69 -15.07 -17.03
N THR A 112 2.03 -14.14 -16.34
CA THR A 112 0.57 -13.94 -16.44
C THR A 112 0.18 -12.49 -16.67
N ASP A 113 -1.02 -12.28 -17.22
CA ASP A 113 -1.66 -10.99 -17.41
C ASP A 113 -2.47 -10.51 -16.19
N ARG A 114 -2.36 -11.22 -15.06
CA ARG A 114 -3.06 -10.87 -13.81
C ARG A 114 -2.53 -9.61 -13.11
N LEU A 115 -1.46 -9.02 -13.63
CA LEU A 115 -0.95 -7.73 -13.17
C LEU A 115 -1.49 -6.61 -14.07
N PRO A 116 -1.88 -5.44 -13.52
CA PRO A 116 -1.55 -4.95 -12.19
C PRO A 116 -2.51 -5.43 -11.08
N LEU A 117 -1.98 -5.58 -9.86
CA LEU A 117 -2.76 -5.72 -8.64
C LEU A 117 -2.66 -4.42 -7.84
N ARG A 118 -3.80 -3.89 -7.39
CA ARG A 118 -3.85 -2.65 -6.62
C ARG A 118 -4.37 -2.91 -5.23
N ASP A 119 -3.65 -2.38 -4.26
CA ASP A 119 -4.01 -2.36 -2.85
C ASP A 119 -4.29 -3.75 -2.29
N VAL A 120 -3.43 -4.73 -2.61
CA VAL A 120 -3.59 -6.10 -2.10
C VAL A 120 -3.01 -6.20 -0.69
N PRO A 121 -3.71 -6.83 0.26
CA PRO A 121 -3.17 -7.07 1.59
C PRO A 121 -2.00 -8.06 1.53
N VAL A 122 -0.98 -7.80 2.34
CA VAL A 122 0.14 -8.72 2.54
C VAL A 122 -0.22 -9.74 3.61
N VAL A 123 -0.15 -11.01 3.24
CA VAL A 123 -0.36 -12.17 4.10
C VAL A 123 1.00 -12.77 4.39
N VAL A 124 1.48 -12.61 5.62
CA VAL A 124 2.80 -13.13 6.03
C VAL A 124 2.70 -14.62 6.34
N VAL A 125 3.58 -15.40 5.74
CA VAL A 125 3.73 -16.83 6.01
C VAL A 125 4.73 -17.02 7.14
N ASP A 126 4.37 -17.87 8.11
CA ASP A 126 5.29 -18.27 9.19
C ASP A 126 6.58 -18.88 8.62
N PRO A 127 7.75 -18.69 9.26
CA PRO A 127 9.00 -19.32 8.82
C PRO A 127 8.92 -20.86 8.92
N PRO A 128 9.80 -21.59 8.20
CA PRO A 128 9.89 -23.04 8.33
C PRO A 128 10.13 -23.47 9.78
N GLY A 129 9.42 -24.50 10.24
CA GLY A 129 9.57 -25.03 11.60
C GLY A 129 8.85 -24.25 12.71
N ALA A 130 8.19 -23.12 12.40
CA ALA A 130 7.34 -22.44 13.37
C ALA A 130 6.09 -23.27 13.70
N THR A 131 6.04 -23.83 14.92
CA THR A 131 4.84 -24.34 15.56
C THR A 131 4.24 -23.26 16.44
N ARG A 132 2.93 -22.98 16.29
CA ARG A 132 2.24 -22.15 17.29
C ARG A 132 2.12 -22.99 18.55
N SER A 133 2.45 -22.40 19.70
CA SER A 133 2.15 -22.99 21.01
C SER A 133 0.63 -23.21 21.09
N SER A 134 0.19 -24.47 20.98
CA SER A 134 -1.22 -24.84 20.99
C SER A 134 -1.78 -24.69 22.42
N GLU A 135 -2.23 -23.50 22.81
CA GLU A 135 -3.06 -23.32 24.02
C GLU A 135 -4.54 -23.69 23.77
N SER A 136 -4.89 -24.13 22.56
CA SER A 136 -6.22 -24.62 22.23
C SER A 136 -6.13 -25.89 21.38
N PRO A 137 -7.02 -26.88 21.60
CA PRO A 137 -7.06 -28.09 20.78
C PRO A 137 -7.35 -27.72 19.33
N GLU A 138 -6.47 -28.12 18.42
CA GLU A 138 -6.65 -27.86 16.99
C GLU A 138 -7.86 -28.66 16.47
N PRO A 139 -8.78 -28.03 15.72
CA PRO A 139 -9.90 -28.75 15.12
C PRO A 139 -9.39 -29.79 14.10
N PRO A 140 -10.15 -30.85 13.80
CA PRO A 140 -9.76 -31.91 12.87
C PRO A 140 -9.49 -31.43 11.42
N GLU A 141 -9.88 -30.20 11.08
CA GLU A 141 -9.61 -29.52 9.81
C GLU A 141 -8.43 -28.53 9.88
N ALA A 142 -7.58 -28.62 10.91
CA ALA A 142 -6.50 -27.67 11.11
C ALA A 142 -5.53 -27.64 9.90
N PRO A 143 -5.00 -26.46 9.53
CA PRO A 143 -4.25 -26.29 8.30
C PRO A 143 -2.94 -27.09 8.36
N ARG A 144 -2.72 -27.94 7.35
CA ARG A 144 -1.66 -28.97 7.36
C ARG A 144 -0.27 -28.38 7.17
N ASN A 145 -0.17 -27.19 6.60
CA ASN A 145 1.09 -26.50 6.38
C ASN A 145 0.99 -25.00 6.68
N ARG A 146 2.15 -24.33 6.76
CA ARG A 146 2.25 -22.90 7.07
C ARG A 146 1.55 -21.99 6.06
N PHE A 147 1.45 -22.40 4.79
CA PHE A 147 0.80 -21.64 3.73
C PHE A 147 -0.72 -21.69 3.88
N GLU A 148 -1.29 -22.87 4.18
CA GLU A 148 -2.72 -23.00 4.46
C GLU A 148 -3.12 -22.23 5.72
N ARG A 149 -2.26 -22.19 6.76
CA ARG A 149 -2.47 -21.33 7.93
C ARG A 149 -2.49 -19.85 7.57
N ALA A 150 -1.58 -19.42 6.68
CA ALA A 150 -1.52 -18.05 6.21
C ALA A 150 -2.81 -17.67 5.44
N ILE A 151 -3.27 -18.55 4.53
CA ILE A 151 -4.54 -18.38 3.82
C ILE A 151 -5.73 -18.35 4.80
N GLY A 152 -5.79 -19.26 5.77
CA GLY A 152 -6.83 -19.25 6.80
C GLY A 152 -6.85 -17.96 7.61
N SER A 153 -5.66 -17.45 7.98
CA SER A 153 -5.53 -16.16 8.67
C SER A 153 -6.00 -15.00 7.77
N ALA A 154 -5.68 -15.03 6.48
CA ALA A 154 -6.14 -14.02 5.52
C ALA A 154 -7.67 -13.99 5.42
N ARG A 155 -8.32 -15.16 5.37
CA ARG A 155 -9.79 -15.28 5.34
C ARG A 155 -10.48 -14.81 6.62
N ALA A 156 -9.79 -14.90 7.76
CA ALA A 156 -10.30 -14.38 9.02
C ALA A 156 -10.17 -12.84 9.13
N LEU A 157 -9.16 -12.26 8.45
CA LEU A 157 -8.84 -10.83 8.54
C LEU A 157 -9.46 -9.99 7.41
N TYR A 158 -9.72 -10.59 6.26
CA TYR A 158 -10.18 -9.91 5.05
C TYR A 158 -11.38 -10.62 4.46
N ASP A 159 -12.30 -9.85 3.87
CA ASP A 159 -13.28 -10.39 2.94
C ASP A 159 -12.57 -10.73 1.62
N VAL A 160 -12.10 -11.97 1.52
CA VAL A 160 -11.27 -12.43 0.39
C VAL A 160 -12.03 -12.44 -0.95
N ASP A 161 -13.35 -12.41 -0.93
CA ASP A 161 -14.15 -12.32 -2.16
C ASP A 161 -14.20 -10.87 -2.69
N ASP A 162 -14.01 -9.86 -1.83
CA ASP A 162 -14.05 -8.43 -2.18
C ASP A 162 -12.65 -7.80 -2.39
N VAL A 163 -11.57 -8.50 -2.07
CA VAL A 163 -10.21 -8.00 -2.38
C VAL A 163 -9.86 -8.19 -3.86
N SER A 164 -9.04 -7.28 -4.39
CA SER A 164 -8.50 -7.34 -5.76
C SER A 164 -7.51 -8.51 -5.95
N GLY A 165 -6.91 -8.98 -4.87
CA GLY A 165 -5.98 -10.11 -4.81
C GLY A 165 -5.30 -10.19 -3.44
N LEU A 166 -4.34 -11.10 -3.29
CA LEU A 166 -3.52 -11.27 -2.09
C LEU A 166 -2.03 -11.28 -2.44
N ALA A 167 -1.21 -10.72 -1.55
CA ALA A 167 0.24 -10.90 -1.61
C ALA A 167 0.70 -11.87 -0.54
N LEU A 168 1.08 -13.09 -0.94
CA LEU A 168 1.57 -14.11 -0.02
C LEU A 168 3.08 -13.91 0.18
N TYR A 169 3.47 -13.34 1.33
CA TYR A 169 4.85 -12.99 1.63
C TYR A 169 5.55 -14.07 2.46
N LEU A 170 6.66 -14.58 1.94
CA LEU A 170 7.56 -15.51 2.59
C LEU A 170 8.79 -14.72 3.08
N PRO A 171 8.83 -14.32 4.38
CA PRO A 171 9.99 -13.63 4.95
C PRO A 171 11.23 -14.53 4.98
N GLU A 172 11.00 -15.85 5.08
CA GLU A 172 11.99 -16.90 5.01
C GLU A 172 11.42 -18.06 4.20
N VAL A 173 11.98 -18.30 3.01
CA VAL A 173 11.62 -19.47 2.21
C VAL A 173 12.04 -20.76 2.93
N GLY A 174 13.28 -20.78 3.44
CA GLY A 174 13.95 -21.95 4.00
C GLY A 174 15.20 -22.28 3.20
N SER A 175 15.51 -23.56 3.06
CA SER A 175 16.56 -24.01 2.14
C SER A 175 16.18 -23.68 0.69
N LEU A 176 17.16 -23.21 -0.09
CA LEU A 176 17.01 -22.90 -1.52
C LEU A 176 17.50 -24.06 -2.40
N ALA A 177 17.77 -25.24 -1.83
CA ALA A 177 18.00 -26.43 -2.63
C ALA A 177 16.74 -26.78 -3.43
N TYR A 178 16.92 -27.35 -4.62
CA TYR A 178 15.82 -27.57 -5.57
C TYR A 178 14.69 -28.43 -4.99
N ASP A 179 15.04 -29.50 -4.26
CA ASP A 179 14.06 -30.41 -3.65
C ASP A 179 13.24 -29.68 -2.57
N ASP A 180 13.90 -28.90 -1.71
CA ASP A 180 13.25 -28.10 -0.64
C ASP A 180 12.35 -26.98 -1.22
N LEU A 181 12.78 -26.36 -2.32
CA LEU A 181 11.93 -25.41 -3.07
C LEU A 181 10.73 -26.12 -3.71
N GLY A 182 10.90 -27.39 -4.12
CA GLY A 182 9.82 -28.24 -4.59
C GLY A 182 8.76 -28.44 -3.52
N GLU A 183 9.16 -28.80 -2.30
CA GLU A 183 8.24 -28.94 -1.15
C GLU A 183 7.54 -27.62 -0.81
N THR A 184 8.28 -26.50 -0.88
CA THR A 184 7.72 -25.16 -0.71
C THR A 184 6.64 -24.88 -1.76
N ALA A 185 6.91 -25.18 -3.04
CA ALA A 185 5.96 -24.99 -4.13
C ALA A 185 4.72 -25.90 -3.97
N ASP A 186 4.90 -27.13 -3.50
CA ASP A 186 3.79 -28.04 -3.17
C ASP A 186 2.89 -27.48 -2.06
N GLY A 187 3.50 -26.95 -1.00
CA GLY A 187 2.78 -26.31 0.11
C GLY A 187 1.98 -25.08 -0.33
N ILE A 188 2.58 -24.20 -1.13
CA ILE A 188 1.89 -23.04 -1.71
C ILE A 188 0.75 -23.49 -2.62
N ALA A 189 0.99 -24.45 -3.52
CA ALA A 189 -0.03 -24.92 -4.46
C ALA A 189 -1.22 -25.56 -3.74
N ALA A 190 -0.99 -26.33 -2.67
CA ALA A 190 -2.07 -26.86 -1.84
C ALA A 190 -2.91 -25.74 -1.21
N ALA A 191 -2.26 -24.69 -0.68
CA ALA A 191 -2.94 -23.56 -0.06
C ALA A 191 -3.76 -22.74 -1.07
N LEU A 192 -3.25 -22.50 -2.28
CA LEU A 192 -3.98 -21.79 -3.33
C LEU A 192 -5.20 -22.59 -3.81
N ARG A 193 -5.08 -23.90 -4.02
CA ARG A 193 -6.25 -24.75 -4.33
C ARG A 193 -7.29 -24.75 -3.21
N SER A 194 -6.85 -24.62 -1.95
CA SER A 194 -7.76 -24.48 -0.80
C SER A 194 -8.49 -23.14 -0.82
N LEU A 195 -7.78 -22.06 -1.17
CA LEU A 195 -8.39 -20.74 -1.38
C LEU A 195 -9.46 -20.79 -2.48
N ASP A 196 -9.14 -21.35 -3.64
CA ASP A 196 -10.07 -21.45 -4.78
C ASP A 196 -11.34 -22.25 -4.44
N ARG A 197 -11.21 -23.35 -3.68
CA ARG A 197 -12.39 -24.13 -3.25
C ARG A 197 -13.28 -23.41 -2.24
N SER A 198 -12.75 -22.38 -1.58
CA SER A 198 -13.37 -21.75 -0.41
C SER A 198 -13.79 -20.30 -0.63
N THR A 199 -13.71 -19.84 -1.88
CA THR A 199 -14.08 -18.50 -2.36
C THR A 199 -15.07 -18.62 -3.51
N ALA A 200 -15.91 -17.61 -3.70
CA ALA A 200 -16.91 -17.59 -4.76
C ALA A 200 -16.28 -17.28 -6.13
N ARG A 201 -15.08 -16.68 -6.14
CA ARG A 201 -14.30 -16.36 -7.34
C ARG A 201 -12.84 -16.78 -7.17
N SER A 202 -12.13 -16.96 -8.28
CA SER A 202 -10.66 -17.05 -8.23
C SER A 202 -10.07 -15.72 -7.75
N VAL A 203 -9.35 -15.77 -6.62
CA VAL A 203 -8.67 -14.62 -6.02
C VAL A 203 -7.23 -14.58 -6.54
N PRO A 204 -6.82 -13.53 -7.28
CA PRO A 204 -5.45 -13.42 -7.75
C PRO A 204 -4.45 -13.40 -6.60
N VAL A 205 -3.38 -14.17 -6.71
CA VAL A 205 -2.29 -14.18 -5.72
C VAL A 205 -0.98 -13.80 -6.40
N VAL A 206 -0.18 -12.97 -5.73
CA VAL A 206 1.24 -12.78 -6.03
C VAL A 206 2.05 -13.34 -4.87
N VAL A 207 3.05 -14.16 -5.17
CA VAL A 207 3.99 -14.66 -4.16
C VAL A 207 5.13 -13.66 -4.05
N VAL A 208 5.49 -13.29 -2.83
CA VAL A 208 6.59 -12.37 -2.55
C VAL A 208 7.60 -13.06 -1.65
N THR A 209 8.88 -13.05 -2.01
CA THR A 209 9.94 -13.66 -1.20
C THR A 209 10.99 -12.62 -0.82
N ARG A 210 11.64 -12.82 0.32
CA ARG A 210 12.83 -12.05 0.70
C ARG A 210 14.08 -12.57 0.01
N GLU A 211 14.19 -13.89 -0.13
CA GLU A 211 15.29 -14.56 -0.83
C GLU A 211 15.11 -14.48 -2.35
N ASN A 212 16.22 -14.38 -3.08
CA ASN A 212 16.28 -14.38 -4.55
C ASN A 212 16.03 -15.79 -5.11
N CYS A 213 14.76 -16.12 -5.36
CA CYS A 213 14.37 -17.42 -5.88
C CYS A 213 13.11 -17.39 -6.77
N ALA A 214 12.65 -16.21 -7.20
CA ALA A 214 11.36 -16.08 -7.87
C ALA A 214 11.28 -16.86 -9.19
N ASN A 215 12.34 -16.88 -10.00
CA ASN A 215 12.38 -17.69 -11.22
C ASN A 215 12.21 -19.19 -10.97
N VAL A 216 13.00 -19.77 -10.05
CA VAL A 216 12.96 -21.21 -9.77
C VAL A 216 11.64 -21.59 -9.09
N LEU A 217 11.23 -20.83 -8.07
CA LEU A 217 9.96 -21.05 -7.39
C LEU A 217 8.76 -20.88 -8.34
N GLY A 218 8.80 -19.87 -9.20
CA GLY A 218 7.79 -19.61 -10.21
C GLY A 218 7.64 -20.74 -11.22
N GLN A 219 8.75 -21.30 -11.70
CA GLN A 219 8.75 -22.49 -12.57
C GLN A 219 8.17 -23.72 -11.85
N LEU A 220 8.57 -23.94 -10.60
CA LEU A 220 8.06 -25.06 -9.79
C LEU A 220 6.55 -24.93 -9.53
N LEU A 221 6.05 -23.72 -9.32
CA LEU A 221 4.62 -23.43 -9.18
C LEU A 221 3.86 -23.61 -10.49
N ALA A 222 4.42 -23.16 -11.62
CA ALA A 222 3.82 -23.33 -12.94
C ALA A 222 3.67 -24.81 -13.35
N ALA A 223 4.53 -25.68 -12.83
CA ALA A 223 4.39 -27.13 -13.02
C ALA A 223 3.30 -27.78 -12.14
N ARG A 224 2.77 -27.06 -11.14
CA ARG A 224 1.82 -27.57 -10.14
C ARG A 224 0.44 -26.94 -10.25
N LEU A 225 0.33 -25.78 -10.87
CA LEU A 225 -0.88 -24.97 -10.94
C LEU A 225 -1.30 -24.82 -12.39
N ASP A 226 -2.61 -24.95 -12.65
CA ASP A 226 -3.18 -24.70 -13.98
C ASP A 226 -3.03 -23.23 -14.37
N GLU A 227 -3.13 -22.34 -13.37
CA GLU A 227 -2.99 -20.91 -13.56
C GLU A 227 -1.64 -20.41 -13.05
N PRO A 228 -0.87 -19.71 -13.90
CA PRO A 228 0.45 -19.23 -13.52
C PRO A 228 0.38 -18.07 -12.51
N VAL A 229 1.19 -18.18 -11.46
CA VAL A 229 1.25 -17.23 -10.34
C VAL A 229 2.50 -16.35 -10.46
N PRO A 230 2.38 -15.00 -10.42
CA PRO A 230 3.55 -14.13 -10.36
C PRO A 230 4.34 -14.33 -9.06
N VAL A 231 5.67 -14.36 -9.17
CA VAL A 231 6.58 -14.40 -8.02
C VAL A 231 7.52 -13.20 -8.11
N ILE A 232 7.61 -12.43 -7.03
CA ILE A 232 8.50 -11.27 -6.90
C ILE A 232 9.45 -11.55 -5.74
N ASP A 233 10.75 -11.47 -5.97
CA ASP A 233 11.75 -11.70 -4.93
C ASP A 233 12.48 -10.42 -4.50
N GLU A 234 13.30 -10.57 -3.46
CA GLU A 234 14.12 -9.52 -2.85
C GLU A 234 13.32 -8.36 -2.23
N LEU A 235 12.07 -8.61 -1.86
CA LEU A 235 11.25 -7.64 -1.12
C LEU A 235 11.25 -7.96 0.37
N ARG A 236 11.41 -6.92 1.19
CA ARG A 236 11.29 -7.00 2.66
C ARG A 236 9.99 -6.33 3.07
N LEU A 237 9.03 -7.14 3.50
CA LEU A 237 7.70 -6.70 3.91
C LEU A 237 7.45 -7.03 5.39
N ARG A 238 6.39 -6.46 5.95
CA ARG A 238 5.92 -6.71 7.32
C ARG A 238 4.41 -6.91 7.33
N ALA A 239 3.90 -7.51 8.40
CA ALA A 239 2.46 -7.65 8.58
C ALA A 239 1.77 -6.28 8.63
N GLY A 240 0.53 -6.21 8.12
CA GLY A 240 -0.28 -4.99 8.14
C GLY A 240 0.02 -3.97 7.04
N VAL A 241 0.93 -4.26 6.11
CA VAL A 241 1.13 -3.44 4.90
C VAL A 241 0.28 -3.96 3.74
N ARG A 242 0.07 -3.09 2.75
CA ARG A 242 -0.58 -3.41 1.47
C ARG A 242 0.42 -3.20 0.34
N LEU A 243 0.17 -3.82 -0.81
CA LEU A 243 1.02 -3.71 -1.99
C LEU A 243 0.22 -3.23 -3.20
N ASP A 244 0.82 -2.33 -3.99
CA ASP A 244 0.50 -2.23 -5.41
C ASP A 244 1.58 -2.96 -6.20
N VAL A 245 1.17 -3.82 -7.12
CA VAL A 245 2.03 -4.43 -8.12
C VAL A 245 1.56 -3.91 -9.47
N GLY A 246 2.37 -3.08 -10.12
CA GLY A 246 2.01 -2.44 -11.37
C GLY A 246 2.07 -3.37 -12.58
N LYS A 247 2.01 -2.77 -13.77
CA LYS A 247 2.15 -3.51 -15.02
C LYS A 247 3.61 -3.92 -15.25
N PRO A 248 3.88 -5.18 -15.66
CA PRO A 248 5.22 -5.58 -16.09
C PRO A 248 5.70 -4.72 -17.27
N PHE A 249 7.00 -4.49 -17.35
CA PHE A 249 7.66 -3.80 -18.46
C PHE A 249 8.97 -4.49 -18.80
N ALA A 250 9.73 -3.96 -19.77
CA ALA A 250 10.98 -4.56 -20.26
C ALA A 250 10.81 -6.06 -20.62
N GLY A 251 9.77 -6.41 -21.38
CA GLY A 251 9.51 -7.79 -21.76
C GLY A 251 9.12 -8.72 -20.61
N ARG A 252 8.59 -8.16 -19.49
CA ARG A 252 8.22 -8.87 -18.24
C ARG A 252 9.40 -9.26 -17.36
N GLU A 253 10.55 -8.63 -17.54
CA GLU A 253 11.74 -8.82 -16.69
C GLU A 253 11.71 -7.96 -15.41
N ALA A 254 10.74 -7.06 -15.30
CA ALA A 254 10.57 -6.19 -14.14
C ALA A 254 9.13 -5.69 -13.97
N VAL A 255 8.80 -5.31 -12.74
CA VAL A 255 7.48 -4.78 -12.34
C VAL A 255 7.64 -3.72 -11.24
N PRO A 256 6.92 -2.59 -11.29
CA PRO A 256 6.99 -1.61 -10.23
C PRO A 256 6.14 -2.08 -9.05
N VAL A 257 6.70 -2.01 -7.84
CA VAL A 257 6.02 -2.39 -6.61
C VAL A 257 6.01 -1.21 -5.65
N VAL A 258 4.84 -0.89 -5.09
CA VAL A 258 4.68 0.15 -4.06
C VAL A 258 4.22 -0.49 -2.76
N VAL A 259 4.95 -0.26 -1.67
CA VAL A 259 4.55 -0.70 -0.34
C VAL A 259 3.74 0.41 0.33
N LYS A 260 2.51 0.07 0.70
CA LYS A 260 1.58 0.96 1.39
C LYS A 260 1.55 0.61 2.86
N THR A 261 2.13 1.47 3.67
CA THR A 261 2.05 1.37 5.12
C THR A 261 0.83 2.15 5.59
N LEU A 262 -0.06 1.51 6.35
CA LEU A 262 -1.06 2.23 7.14
C LEU A 262 -0.36 2.84 8.35
N ALA A 263 -0.17 4.16 8.33
CA ALA A 263 0.27 4.90 9.51
C ALA A 263 -0.95 5.14 10.39
N PHE A 264 -1.11 4.32 11.43
CA PHE A 264 -1.96 4.68 12.56
C PHE A 264 -1.12 5.60 13.43
N GLY A 265 -1.49 6.89 13.47
CA GLY A 265 -0.91 7.83 14.43
C GLY A 265 -1.15 7.32 15.84
N GLY A 266 -0.07 7.18 16.62
CA GLY A 266 -0.14 6.93 18.06
C GLY A 266 -0.48 8.19 18.84
#